data_AF-A0A2P5YAA8-F1
#
_entry.id   AF-A0A2P5YAA8-F1
#
_cell.length_a   1.000
_cell.length_b   1.000
_cell.length_c   1.000
_cell.angle_alpha   90.00
_cell.angle_beta   90.00
_cell.angle_gamma   90.00
#
_symmetry.space_group_name_H-M   'P 1'
#
loop_
_entity.id
_entity.type
_entity.pdbx_description
1 polymer ?
#
loop_
_entity_poly.entity_id
_entity_poly.type
_entity_poly.pdbx_seq_one_letter_code
_entity_poly.pdbx_strand_id
1 'polypeptide(L)'
;MPWWDTLVFGKNATVVRVTTLTNRSSSLLFSDVFFIDDLLTTEPDVNLRMVGKTQGAYALVSLNELSLLMVISFAFTKGKYNSSTLSVLRCNEIFSAVREMPIVGGSGLFRFA
;
A
#
# COMPACT_ATOMS: atom_id res chain seq x y z
N MET A 1 12.37 -10.41 5.21
CA MET A 1 11.17 -9.58 5.43
C MET A 1 11.29 -8.36 4.52
N PRO A 2 10.45 -8.17 3.49
CA PRO A 2 10.49 -6.96 2.68
C PRO A 2 9.82 -5.81 3.44
N TRP A 3 10.56 -4.72 3.61
CA TRP A 3 10.27 -3.56 4.44
C TRP A 3 9.27 -2.62 3.77
N TRP A 4 8.00 -2.83 4.05
CA TRP A 4 6.91 -1.92 3.70
C TRP A 4 6.27 -1.49 5.01
N ASP A 5 7.10 -0.90 5.86
CA ASP A 5 6.60 -0.24 7.06
C ASP A 5 6.10 1.14 6.63
N THR A 6 4.78 1.32 6.63
CA THR A 6 4.17 2.53 7.20
C THR A 6 2.67 2.37 7.41
N LEU A 7 2.30 1.78 8.55
CA LEU A 7 1.14 2.27 9.31
C LEU A 7 1.67 3.31 10.31
N VAL A 8 1.98 4.51 9.83
CA VAL A 8 2.35 5.64 10.71
C VAL A 8 1.38 6.79 10.47
N PHE A 9 0.39 6.89 11.36
CA PHE A 9 -0.35 8.14 11.55
C PHE A 9 0.61 9.15 12.20
N GLY A 10 1.11 10.12 11.44
CA GLY A 10 2.13 11.07 11.90
C GLY A 10 2.34 12.23 10.91
N LYS A 11 3.11 13.24 11.32
CA LYS A 11 3.19 14.60 10.73
C LYS A 11 3.68 14.70 9.26
N ASN A 12 3.92 13.56 8.60
CA ASN A 12 4.30 13.43 7.20
C ASN A 12 3.45 12.37 6.48
N ALA A 13 2.21 12.17 6.94
CA ALA A 13 1.34 11.08 6.53
C ALA A 13 1.11 11.07 5.02
N THR A 14 1.66 10.05 4.36
CA THR A 14 1.38 9.64 2.99
C THR A 14 0.09 8.83 2.89
N VAL A 15 -0.59 8.61 4.03
CA VAL A 15 -1.85 7.87 4.15
C VAL A 15 -2.96 8.77 4.68
N VAL A 16 -4.09 8.86 3.98
CA VAL A 16 -5.26 9.63 4.41
C VAL A 16 -6.48 8.72 4.53
N ARG A 17 -7.08 8.67 5.73
CA ARG A 17 -8.38 8.02 5.96
C ARG A 17 -9.50 8.94 5.49
N VAL A 18 -10.35 8.45 4.60
CA VAL A 18 -11.43 9.26 4.00
C VAL A 18 -12.79 9.01 4.67
N THR A 19 -12.90 7.99 5.53
CA THR A 19 -14.16 7.71 6.24
C THR A 19 -14.34 8.56 7.49
N THR A 20 -15.48 9.23 7.56
CA THR A 20 -15.90 10.08 8.68
C THR A 20 -17.04 9.41 9.45
N LEU A 21 -16.74 8.52 10.41
CA LEU A 21 -17.73 8.19 11.44
C LEU A 21 -17.46 9.04 12.69
N THR A 22 -18.52 9.71 13.14
CA THR A 22 -18.55 10.80 14.12
C THR A 22 -18.46 10.37 15.58
N ASN A 23 -18.46 9.06 15.86
CA ASN A 23 -18.36 8.51 17.22
C ASN A 23 -17.45 7.28 17.22
N ARG A 24 -16.13 7.48 17.34
CA ARG A 24 -15.16 6.38 17.26
C ARG A 24 -14.33 6.24 18.54
N SER A 25 -14.50 5.10 19.20
CA SER A 25 -13.68 4.62 20.32
C SER A 25 -12.51 3.74 19.85
N SER A 26 -12.55 3.23 18.61
CA SER A 26 -11.55 2.34 18.02
C SER A 26 -10.80 2.98 16.84
N SER A 27 -9.53 2.60 16.67
CA SER A 27 -8.60 3.18 15.71
C SER A 27 -8.82 2.72 14.25
N LEU A 28 -9.29 1.50 14.01
CA LEU A 28 -9.59 0.92 12.69
C LEU A 28 -10.90 0.12 12.73
N LEU A 29 -11.75 0.27 11.72
CA LEU A 29 -13.07 -0.35 11.60
C LEU A 29 -13.37 -0.79 10.17
N PHE A 30 -14.29 -1.76 10.04
CA PHE A 30 -14.91 -2.08 8.76
C PHE A 30 -15.39 -0.82 8.04
N SER A 31 -15.31 -0.84 6.71
CA SER A 31 -15.61 0.27 5.81
C SER A 31 -14.58 1.40 5.81
N ASP A 32 -13.55 1.40 6.65
CA ASP A 32 -12.51 2.40 6.54
C ASP A 32 -11.76 2.29 5.23
N VAL A 33 -11.56 3.42 4.56
CA VAL A 33 -10.83 3.55 3.31
C VAL A 33 -9.69 4.53 3.50
N PHE A 34 -8.53 4.14 2.99
CA PHE A 34 -7.29 4.87 3.07
C PHE A 34 -6.71 5.05 1.67
N PHE A 35 -6.29 6.26 1.33
CA PHE A 35 -5.48 6.52 0.16
C PHE A 35 -4.02 6.62 0.55
N ILE A 36 -3.13 6.13 -0.32
CA ILE A 36 -1.68 6.10 -0.07
C ILE A 36 -0.88 6.72 -1.22
N ASP A 37 0.22 7.38 -0.86
CA ASP A 37 1.31 7.83 -1.76
C ASP A 37 2.67 7.65 -1.05
N ASP A 38 3.00 6.40 -0.74
CA ASP A 38 4.17 6.04 0.07
C ASP A 38 5.44 5.98 -0.77
N LEU A 39 6.60 6.27 -0.17
CA LEU A 39 7.89 6.08 -0.84
C LEU A 39 8.23 4.59 -0.95
N LEU A 40 8.70 4.17 -2.13
CA LEU A 40 9.23 2.82 -2.34
C LEU A 40 10.76 2.87 -2.30
N THR A 41 11.37 2.22 -1.32
CA THR A 41 12.82 2.22 -1.09
C THR A 41 13.39 0.80 -1.15
N THR A 42 14.67 0.67 -1.50
CA THR A 42 15.37 -0.64 -1.45
C THR A 42 16.02 -0.92 -0.10
N GLU A 43 16.10 0.09 0.76
CA GLU A 43 16.63 0.01 2.11
C GLU A 43 15.66 0.68 3.11
N PRO A 44 15.71 0.31 4.40
CA PRO A 44 14.88 0.93 5.44
C PRO A 44 15.13 2.44 5.62
N ASP A 45 16.31 2.93 5.26
CA ASP A 45 16.61 4.36 5.30
C ASP A 45 15.94 5.09 4.12
N VAL A 46 14.93 5.88 4.48
CA VAL A 46 14.08 6.64 3.53
C VAL A 46 14.87 7.63 2.69
N ASN A 47 16.01 8.13 3.19
CA ASN A 47 16.80 9.15 2.51
C ASN A 47 17.76 8.57 1.48
N LEU A 48 18.15 7.30 1.60
CA LEU A 48 19.31 6.80 0.88
C LEU A 48 18.99 6.04 -0.42
N ARG A 49 17.79 5.45 -0.59
CA ARG A 49 17.50 4.65 -1.81
C ARG A 49 16.03 4.57 -2.24
N MET A 50 15.35 5.70 -2.37
CA MET A 50 14.04 5.75 -3.03
C MET A 50 14.16 5.33 -4.50
N VAL A 51 13.34 4.36 -4.92
CA VAL A 51 13.26 3.79 -6.28
C VAL A 51 11.91 4.02 -6.96
N GLY A 52 10.91 4.49 -6.22
CA GLY A 52 9.57 4.70 -6.73
C GLY A 52 8.60 5.14 -5.65
N LYS A 53 7.32 4.90 -5.91
CA LYS A 53 6.20 5.14 -4.99
C LYS A 53 5.23 3.96 -4.99
N THR A 54 4.53 3.77 -3.88
CA THR A 54 3.36 2.91 -3.77
C THR A 54 2.13 3.80 -3.70
N GLN A 55 1.24 3.67 -4.69
CA GLN A 55 0.09 4.55 -4.83
C GLN A 55 -1.19 3.75 -4.96
N GLY A 56 -2.28 4.24 -4.38
CA GLY A 56 -3.60 3.63 -4.50
C GLY A 56 -4.41 3.76 -3.24
N ALA A 57 -5.17 2.72 -2.93
CA ALA A 57 -6.02 2.68 -1.75
C ALA A 57 -6.03 1.30 -1.08
N TYR A 58 -6.40 1.29 0.19
CA TYR A 58 -6.84 0.07 0.86
C TYR A 58 -8.07 0.31 1.72
N ALA A 59 -8.86 -0.74 1.93
CA ALA A 59 -10.06 -0.69 2.73
C ALA A 59 -10.20 -1.87 3.70
N LEU A 60 -10.73 -1.64 4.90
CA LEU A 60 -11.15 -2.72 5.78
C LEU A 60 -12.47 -3.31 5.28
N VAL A 61 -12.42 -4.52 4.73
CA VAL A 61 -13.55 -5.16 4.03
C VAL A 61 -14.10 -6.41 4.72
N SER A 62 -13.54 -6.82 5.84
CA SER A 62 -14.03 -7.95 6.63
C SER A 62 -14.61 -7.49 7.97
N LEU A 63 -15.76 -8.08 8.35
CA LEU A 63 -16.44 -7.82 9.62
C LEU A 63 -15.86 -8.65 10.78
N ASN A 64 -15.28 -9.81 10.46
CA ASN A 64 -14.85 -10.79 11.45
C ASN A 64 -13.33 -10.79 11.65
N GLU A 65 -12.59 -10.27 10.67
CA GLU A 65 -11.13 -10.30 10.62
C GLU A 65 -10.59 -8.96 10.14
N LEU A 66 -9.37 -8.61 10.58
CA LEU A 66 -8.71 -7.39 10.12
C LEU A 66 -8.02 -7.67 8.77
N SER A 67 -8.80 -7.49 7.69
CA SER A 67 -8.35 -7.72 6.32
C SER A 67 -8.46 -6.43 5.48
N LEU A 68 -7.37 -6.12 4.78
CA LEU A 68 -7.27 -4.95 3.91
C LEU A 68 -7.43 -5.34 2.45
N LEU A 69 -8.51 -4.92 1.79
CA LEU A 69 -8.56 -4.93 0.33
C LEU A 69 -7.58 -3.89 -0.19
N MET A 70 -6.49 -4.33 -0.79
CA MET A 70 -5.49 -3.47 -1.42
C MET A 70 -5.80 -3.34 -2.91
N VAL A 71 -5.85 -2.10 -3.37
CA VAL A 71 -5.89 -1.72 -4.79
C VAL A 71 -4.77 -0.71 -4.99
N ILE A 72 -3.57 -1.22 -5.25
CA ILE A 72 -2.35 -0.42 -5.22
C ILE A 72 -1.49 -0.67 -6.47
N SER A 73 -0.60 0.27 -6.77
CA SER A 73 0.39 0.14 -7.82
C SER A 73 1.77 0.59 -7.34
N PHE A 74 2.81 -0.13 -7.76
CA PHE A 74 4.21 0.28 -7.64
C PHE A 74 4.57 1.08 -8.88
N ALA A 75 4.87 2.36 -8.68
CA ALA A 75 5.34 3.24 -9.74
C ALA A 75 6.84 3.45 -9.59
N PHE A 76 7.62 2.85 -10.47
CA PHE A 76 9.08 2.94 -10.43
C PHE A 76 9.54 4.24 -11.12
N THR A 77 10.44 4.97 -10.46
CA THR A 77 10.93 6.29 -10.92
C THR A 77 12.44 6.33 -11.16
N LYS A 78 13.14 5.20 -10.95
CA LYS A 78 14.59 5.11 -11.11
C LYS A 78 15.03 3.80 -11.78
N GLY A 79 16.23 3.85 -12.36
CA GLY A 79 16.92 2.69 -12.91
C GLY A 79 16.22 2.08 -14.12
N LYS A 80 16.44 0.77 -14.32
CA LYS A 80 15.92 0.01 -15.48
C LYS A 80 14.39 0.04 -15.60
N TYR A 81 13.69 0.18 -14.47
CA TYR A 81 12.23 0.11 -14.41
C TYR A 81 11.57 1.48 -14.43
N ASN A 82 12.34 2.56 -14.62
CA ASN A 82 11.80 3.92 -14.62
C ASN A 82 10.60 4.05 -15.56
N SER A 83 9.55 4.73 -15.10
CA SER A 83 8.27 4.92 -15.79
C SER A 83 7.49 3.63 -16.07
N SER A 84 7.81 2.54 -15.38
CA SER A 84 7.03 1.29 -15.42
C SER A 84 6.22 1.11 -14.13
N THR A 85 5.14 0.36 -14.22
CA THR A 85 4.29 0.08 -13.06
C THR A 85 3.94 -1.40 -12.92
N LEU A 86 3.68 -1.83 -11.70
CA LEU A 86 3.08 -3.11 -11.35
C LEU A 86 1.83 -2.86 -10.51
N SER A 87 0.74 -3.57 -10.76
CA SER A 87 -0.53 -3.39 -10.05
C SER A 87 -0.89 -4.63 -9.24
N VAL A 88 -1.46 -4.40 -8.05
CA VAL A 88 -1.88 -5.43 -7.10
C VAL A 88 -3.34 -5.22 -6.74
N LEU A 89 -4.11 -6.32 -6.73
CA LEU A 89 -5.46 -6.37 -6.19
C LEU A 89 -5.60 -7.61 -5.31
N ARG A 90 -5.82 -7.43 -3.99
CA ARG A 90 -5.94 -8.54 -3.04
C ARG A 90 -6.55 -8.13 -1.70
N CYS A 91 -7.26 -9.04 -1.04
CA CYS A 91 -7.52 -9.00 0.41
C CYS A 91 -6.32 -9.50 1.22
N ASN A 92 -5.74 -8.62 2.02
CA ASN A 92 -4.51 -8.81 2.77
C ASN A 92 -4.81 -8.92 4.27
N GLU A 93 -4.73 -10.14 4.82
CA GLU A 93 -4.81 -10.41 6.25
C GLU A 93 -3.51 -9.93 6.93
N ILE A 94 -3.60 -8.85 7.70
CA ILE A 94 -2.39 -8.14 8.17
C ILE A 94 -1.58 -8.93 9.19
N PHE A 95 -2.21 -9.87 9.91
CA PHE A 95 -1.59 -10.67 10.96
C PHE A 95 -0.92 -11.95 10.42
N SER A 96 -1.10 -12.25 9.14
CA SER A 96 -0.45 -13.39 8.50
C SER A 96 1.04 -13.12 8.33
N ALA A 97 1.87 -14.07 8.79
CA ALA A 97 3.34 -13.94 8.81
C ALA A 97 3.93 -13.81 7.40
N VAL A 98 3.29 -14.47 6.42
CA VAL A 98 3.62 -14.36 4.99
C VAL A 98 2.36 -13.93 4.25
N ARG A 99 2.50 -12.90 3.42
CA ARG A 99 1.40 -12.35 2.63
C ARG A 99 1.82 -12.32 1.17
N GLU A 100 1.22 -13.20 0.38
CA GLU A 100 1.38 -13.17 -1.07
C GLU A 100 0.55 -12.01 -1.64
N MET A 101 1.00 -11.37 -2.71
CA MET A 101 0.26 -10.28 -3.37
C MET A 101 0.35 -10.52 -4.88
N PRO A 102 -0.76 -10.93 -5.54
CA PRO A 102 -0.74 -11.19 -6.97
C PRO A 102 -0.50 -9.88 -7.72
N ILE A 103 0.40 -9.95 -8.70
CA ILE A 103 0.46 -8.95 -9.76
C ILE A 103 -0.71 -9.23 -10.70
N VAL A 104 -1.58 -8.25 -10.88
CA VAL A 104 -2.76 -8.36 -11.75
C VAL A 104 -2.58 -7.60 -13.06
N GLY A 105 -1.43 -6.95 -13.23
CA GLY A 105 -1.11 -6.17 -14.41
C GLY A 105 0.18 -5.35 -14.26
N GLY A 106 0.65 -4.82 -15.37
CA GLY A 106 1.77 -3.88 -15.40
C GLY A 106 1.80 -3.00 -16.65
N SER A 107 2.60 -1.95 -16.57
CA SER A 107 2.82 -1.00 -17.67
C SER A 107 4.32 -0.81 -17.95
N GLY A 108 4.64 -0.14 -19.07
CA GLY A 108 6.02 0.09 -19.46
C GLY A 108 6.76 -1.22 -19.72
N LEU A 109 7.85 -1.46 -18.99
CA LEU A 109 8.64 -2.68 -19.07
C LEU A 109 7.85 -3.92 -18.62
N PHE A 110 6.84 -3.75 -17.76
CA PHE A 110 6.01 -4.83 -17.23
C PHE A 110 4.69 -4.99 -18.01
N ARG A 111 4.64 -4.54 -19.26
CA ARG A 111 3.48 -4.75 -20.11
C ARG A 111 3.21 -6.25 -20.25
N PHE A 112 1.95 -6.65 -20.07
CA PHE A 112 1.50 -8.04 -20.10
C PHE A 112 1.97 -8.90 -18.91
N ALA A 113 2.39 -8.26 -17.80
CA ALA A 113 2.50 -8.91 -16.49
C ALA A 113 1.13 -9.28 -15.92
#